data_AF-A0A916JXD9-F1
#
_entry.id   AF-A0A916JXD9-F1
#
_cell.length_a   1.000
_cell.length_b   1.000
_cell.length_c   1.000
_cell.angle_alpha   90.00
_cell.angle_beta   90.00
_cell.angle_gamma   90.00
#
_symmetry.space_group_name_H-M   'P 1'
#
loop_
_entity.id
_entity.type
_entity.pdbx_description
1 polymer ?
#
loop_
_entity_poly.entity_id
_entity_poly.type
_entity_poly.pdbx_seq_one_letter_code
_entity_poly.pdbx_strand_id
1 'polypeptide(L)'
;MPREHQRPVLQPTATFDWIIGSDEPGAAHRLAQETSWALLDRVRGTARAVPGGAGAGDPVAADAGSGADPEIVDRVVRLAAGPGIDDITELWASAGPHSLAGLLWRIYLLHRVAENDPEGTAELVRIGRSTAPTIHPVVAGVAEPVNPQSIAALCDAILRGVFTGDLSIALERASSYCRIMSLGAAALADDRDVVDEAHAAQLTT
;
A
#
# COMPACT_ATOMS: atom_id res chain seq x y z
N MET A 1 14.48 -26.31 17.62
CA MET A 1 15.55 -25.52 18.23
C MET A 1 15.02 -24.10 18.35
N PRO A 2 14.45 -23.73 19.51
CA PRO A 2 13.97 -22.37 19.76
C PRO A 2 15.10 -21.38 19.50
N ARG A 3 14.80 -20.29 18.78
CA ARG A 3 15.75 -19.19 18.66
C ARG A 3 15.89 -18.56 20.04
N GLU A 4 17.06 -18.78 20.64
CA GLU A 4 17.50 -18.18 21.89
C GLU A 4 17.21 -16.67 21.85
N HIS A 5 16.33 -16.18 22.73
CA HIS A 5 16.03 -14.76 22.80
C HIS A 5 17.31 -14.00 23.16
N GLN A 6 17.74 -13.09 22.28
CA GLN A 6 18.91 -12.27 22.52
C GLN A 6 18.69 -11.40 23.77
N ARG A 7 19.48 -11.65 24.81
CA ARG A 7 19.49 -10.82 26.02
C ARG A 7 20.03 -9.43 25.65
N PRO A 8 19.43 -8.34 26.15
CA PRO A 8 19.93 -6.99 25.88
C PRO A 8 21.37 -6.87 26.37
N VAL A 9 22.28 -6.62 25.44
CA VAL A 9 23.70 -6.41 25.73
C VAL A 9 23.86 -4.97 26.23
N LEU A 10 24.36 -4.82 27.46
CA LEU A 10 24.77 -3.52 27.98
C LEU A 10 26.00 -3.06 27.19
N GLN A 11 25.79 -2.19 26.21
CA GLN A 11 26.87 -1.58 25.44
C GLN A 11 27.53 -0.46 26.28
N PRO A 12 28.87 -0.40 26.33
CA PRO A 12 29.57 0.73 26.93
C PRO A 12 29.14 2.05 26.26
N THR A 13 28.95 3.13 27.03
CA THR A 13 28.50 4.44 26.52
C THR A 13 29.33 4.95 25.34
N ALA A 14 30.65 4.66 25.33
CA ALA A 14 31.56 5.01 24.24
C ALA A 14 31.22 4.38 22.87
N THR A 15 30.38 3.34 22.85
CA THR A 15 29.86 2.73 21.61
C THR A 15 28.88 3.66 20.90
N PHE A 16 28.17 4.51 21.65
CA PHE A 16 27.23 5.49 21.11
C PHE A 16 27.93 6.75 20.60
N ASP A 17 29.14 7.03 21.05
CA ASP A 17 29.94 8.19 20.60
C ASP A 17 30.31 8.12 19.11
N TRP A 18 30.28 6.91 18.52
CA TRP A 18 30.51 6.68 17.09
C TRP A 18 29.23 6.52 16.27
N ILE A 19 28.05 6.55 16.90
CA ILE A 19 26.80 6.62 16.15
C ILE A 19 26.67 8.05 15.65
N ILE A 20 27.17 8.26 14.43
CA ILE A 20 26.94 9.49 13.68
C ILE A 20 25.44 9.53 13.37
N GLY A 21 24.68 10.15 14.27
CA GLY A 21 23.37 10.66 13.91
C GLY A 21 23.55 11.67 12.78
N SER A 22 22.61 11.73 11.83
CA SER A 22 22.56 12.86 10.90
C SER A 22 22.59 14.16 11.70
N ASP A 23 23.42 15.13 11.30
CA ASP A 23 23.60 16.43 12.00
C ASP A 23 22.28 17.18 12.26
N GLU A 24 21.19 16.78 11.60
CA GLU A 24 19.85 17.32 11.82
C GLU A 24 18.86 16.19 12.20
N PRO A 25 18.46 16.09 13.48
CA PRO A 25 17.43 15.12 13.89
C PRO A 25 16.11 15.43 13.16
N GLY A 26 15.67 14.48 12.34
CA GLY A 26 14.46 14.61 11.51
C GLY A 26 14.70 14.92 10.03
N ALA A 27 15.96 15.02 9.57
CA ALA A 27 16.27 15.19 8.14
C ALA A 27 15.61 14.12 7.26
N ALA A 28 15.69 12.84 7.67
CA ALA A 28 15.05 11.74 6.95
C ALA A 28 13.53 11.90 6.88
N HIS A 29 12.89 12.36 7.96
CA HIS A 29 11.45 12.63 7.96
C HIS A 29 11.07 13.80 7.06
N ARG A 30 11.87 14.88 7.06
CA ARG A 30 11.67 16.04 6.18
C ARG A 30 11.81 15.65 4.71
N LEU A 31 12.90 14.97 4.35
CA LEU A 31 13.11 14.44 3.00
C LEU A 31 11.96 13.51 2.58
N ALA A 32 11.49 12.64 3.47
CA ALA A 32 10.35 11.76 3.18
C ALA A 32 9.07 12.57 2.87
N GLN A 33 8.78 13.62 3.64
CA GLN A 33 7.61 14.48 3.39
C GLN A 33 7.77 15.31 2.12
N GLU A 34 8.94 15.92 1.89
CA GLU A 34 9.23 16.72 0.70
C GLU A 34 9.12 15.88 -0.57
N THR A 35 9.71 14.68 -0.58
CA THR A 35 9.61 13.74 -1.72
C THR A 35 8.17 13.27 -1.94
N SER A 36 7.39 13.04 -0.88
CA SER A 36 5.97 12.69 -1.00
C SER A 36 5.15 13.80 -1.65
N TRP A 37 5.32 15.05 -1.18
CA TRP A 37 4.61 16.20 -1.74
C TRP A 37 5.06 16.52 -3.16
N ALA A 38 6.37 16.47 -3.43
CA ALA A 38 6.92 16.66 -4.77
C ALA A 38 6.36 15.64 -5.76
N LEU A 39 6.22 14.37 -5.34
CA LEU A 39 5.60 13.35 -6.18
C LEU A 39 4.13 13.66 -6.46
N LEU A 40 3.33 13.97 -5.43
CA LEU A 40 1.91 14.32 -5.61
C LEU A 40 1.73 15.53 -6.54
N ASP A 41 2.49 16.61 -6.32
CA ASP A 41 2.40 17.81 -7.13
C ASP A 41 2.87 17.55 -8.57
N ARG A 42 3.92 16.75 -8.75
CA ARG A 42 4.37 16.31 -10.08
C ARG A 42 3.27 15.56 -10.82
N VAL A 43 2.62 14.58 -10.19
CA VAL A 43 1.55 13.78 -10.83
C VAL A 43 0.36 14.66 -11.18
N ARG A 44 -0.08 15.51 -10.26
CA ARG A 44 -1.22 16.42 -10.46
C ARG A 44 -0.90 17.51 -11.49
N GLY A 45 0.32 18.03 -11.50
CA GLY A 45 0.83 18.98 -12.48
C GLY A 45 0.88 18.37 -13.88
N THR A 46 1.35 17.12 -14.02
CA THR A 46 1.28 16.40 -15.31
C THR A 46 -0.14 16.21 -15.80
N ALA A 47 -1.07 15.85 -14.92
CA ALA A 47 -2.47 15.69 -15.29
C ALA A 47 -3.11 16.99 -15.79
N ARG A 48 -2.71 18.14 -15.23
CA ARG A 48 -3.23 19.47 -15.61
C ARG A 48 -2.62 20.02 -16.90
N ALA A 49 -1.39 19.64 -17.23
CA ALA A 49 -0.62 20.22 -18.34
C ALA A 49 -0.95 19.63 -19.73
N VAL A 50 -1.78 18.59 -19.82
CA VAL A 50 -2.13 17.97 -21.10
C VAL A 50 -3.30 18.73 -21.76
N PRO A 51 -3.09 19.43 -22.88
CA PRO A 51 -4.15 20.08 -23.62
C PRO A 51 -4.72 19.06 -24.63
N GLY A 52 -5.87 18.46 -24.34
CA GLY A 52 -6.42 17.45 -25.26
C GLY A 52 -7.64 16.66 -24.80
N GLY A 53 -8.72 17.34 -24.41
CA GLY A 53 -10.08 16.81 -24.52
C GLY A 53 -10.83 17.60 -25.59
N ALA A 54 -10.42 17.51 -26.85
CA ALA A 54 -11.14 18.16 -27.95
C ALA A 54 -12.39 17.32 -28.29
N GLY A 55 -13.51 17.66 -27.66
CA GLY A 55 -14.86 17.22 -28.03
C GLY A 55 -15.78 18.42 -28.12
N ALA A 56 -16.19 18.76 -29.34
CA ALA A 56 -17.19 19.79 -29.61
C ALA A 56 -18.59 19.34 -29.17
N GLY A 57 -19.34 20.21 -28.50
CA GLY A 57 -20.79 20.05 -28.23
C GLY A 57 -21.25 20.70 -26.92
N ASP A 58 -22.25 21.57 -27.01
CA ASP A 58 -22.81 22.48 -25.98
C ASP A 58 -23.68 21.76 -24.88
N PRO A 59 -24.33 22.44 -23.89
CA PRO A 59 -24.12 22.18 -22.46
C PRO A 59 -25.35 21.58 -21.75
N VAL A 60 -25.20 20.44 -21.07
CA VAL A 60 -26.12 20.00 -20.00
C VAL A 60 -25.33 19.24 -18.93
N ALA A 61 -25.46 19.75 -17.70
CA ALA A 61 -24.98 19.27 -16.41
C ALA A 61 -24.62 17.77 -16.24
N ALA A 62 -23.38 17.53 -15.80
CA ALA A 62 -23.04 16.81 -14.56
C ALA A 62 -21.52 16.87 -14.33
N ASP A 63 -21.09 17.77 -13.45
CA ASP A 63 -19.71 17.83 -12.93
C ASP A 63 -19.46 16.67 -11.97
N ALA A 64 -19.01 15.54 -12.51
CA ALA A 64 -18.48 14.42 -11.75
C ALA A 64 -17.24 13.86 -12.44
N GLY A 65 -16.07 14.25 -11.94
CA GLY A 65 -14.81 13.57 -12.21
C GLY A 65 -13.87 14.28 -13.19
N SER A 66 -13.35 15.44 -12.81
CA SER A 66 -12.04 15.91 -13.33
C SER A 66 -10.91 15.07 -12.70
N GLY A 67 -10.94 13.76 -12.91
CA GLY A 67 -9.86 12.85 -12.57
C GLY A 67 -8.75 12.94 -13.60
N ALA A 68 -7.49 12.83 -13.16
CA ALA A 68 -6.34 12.75 -14.05
C ALA A 68 -6.50 11.60 -15.06
N ASP A 69 -6.07 11.83 -16.31
CA ASP A 69 -6.07 10.81 -17.37
C ASP A 69 -5.43 9.49 -16.87
N PRO A 70 -6.18 8.37 -16.85
CA PRO A 70 -5.71 7.08 -16.39
C PRO A 70 -4.38 6.67 -17.01
N GLU A 71 -4.11 7.01 -18.27
CA GLU A 71 -2.89 6.65 -18.98
C GLU A 71 -1.66 7.44 -18.49
N ILE A 72 -1.86 8.69 -18.05
CA ILE A 72 -0.83 9.53 -17.42
C ILE A 72 -0.56 9.05 -16.02
N VAL A 73 -1.61 8.76 -15.25
CA VAL A 73 -1.46 8.15 -13.93
C VAL A 73 -0.74 6.82 -14.07
N ASP A 74 -1.05 6.02 -15.09
CA ASP A 74 -0.36 4.77 -15.40
C ASP A 74 1.10 4.98 -15.75
N ARG A 75 1.41 5.99 -16.55
CA ARG A 75 2.78 6.30 -16.90
C ARG A 75 3.58 6.88 -15.72
N VAL A 76 2.96 7.66 -14.83
CA VAL A 76 3.60 8.23 -13.65
C VAL A 76 3.69 7.21 -12.51
N VAL A 77 2.67 6.38 -12.31
CA VAL A 77 2.71 5.23 -11.40
C VAL A 77 3.72 4.22 -11.90
N ARG A 78 3.86 3.95 -13.21
CA ARG A 78 4.96 3.11 -13.74
C ARG A 78 6.33 3.77 -13.70
N LEU A 79 6.42 5.08 -13.90
CA LEU A 79 7.69 5.81 -13.81
C LEU A 79 8.16 5.92 -12.37
N ALA A 80 7.22 6.06 -11.44
CA ALA A 80 7.46 5.83 -10.04
C ALA A 80 7.82 4.34 -9.87
N ALA A 81 6.93 3.38 -10.11
CA ALA A 81 7.09 1.91 -10.00
C ALA A 81 8.24 1.26 -10.78
N GLY A 82 9.06 2.04 -11.49
CA GLY A 82 10.38 1.61 -11.91
C GLY A 82 11.36 1.55 -10.73
N PRO A 83 12.67 1.33 -11.00
CA PRO A 83 13.70 1.27 -9.95
C PRO A 83 13.72 2.50 -9.02
N GLY A 84 13.16 3.64 -9.45
CA GLY A 84 13.16 4.89 -8.69
C GLY A 84 12.12 5.01 -7.57
N ILE A 85 10.95 4.34 -7.62
CA ILE A 85 10.04 4.36 -6.45
C ILE A 85 10.60 3.52 -5.34
N ASP A 86 11.27 2.41 -5.68
CA ASP A 86 11.87 1.51 -4.70
C ASP A 86 12.82 2.30 -3.79
N ASP A 87 13.68 3.13 -4.41
CA ASP A 87 14.63 3.99 -3.72
C ASP A 87 13.96 5.04 -2.79
N ILE A 88 12.88 5.70 -3.24
CA ILE A 88 12.17 6.69 -2.39
C ILE A 88 11.24 6.03 -1.38
N THR A 89 10.83 4.79 -1.61
CA THR A 89 9.94 4.08 -0.70
C THR A 89 10.67 3.58 0.54
N GLU A 90 11.94 3.21 0.42
CA GLU A 90 12.79 2.93 1.57
C GLU A 90 12.91 4.16 2.50
N LEU A 91 13.02 5.36 1.92
CA LEU A 91 12.98 6.62 2.66
C LEU A 91 11.64 6.82 3.39
N TRP A 92 10.52 6.45 2.79
CA TRP A 92 9.19 6.57 3.40
C TRP A 92 8.88 5.49 4.45
N ALA A 93 9.53 4.34 4.40
CA ALA A 93 9.27 3.21 5.30
C ALA A 93 9.46 3.56 6.79
N SER A 94 10.38 4.50 7.07
CA SER A 94 10.65 5.02 8.42
C SER A 94 9.66 6.10 8.89
N ALA A 95 8.77 6.58 8.02
CA ALA A 95 7.87 7.68 8.32
C ALA A 95 6.70 7.25 9.22
N GLY A 96 6.24 8.16 10.08
CA GLY A 96 5.14 7.92 11.00
C GLY A 96 3.83 7.51 10.28
N PRO A 97 2.96 6.72 10.93
CA PRO A 97 1.78 6.13 10.30
C PRO A 97 0.71 7.14 9.87
N HIS A 98 0.67 8.32 10.51
CA HIS A 98 -0.26 9.40 10.19
C HIS A 98 0.36 10.47 9.28
N SER A 99 1.55 10.20 8.74
CA SER A 99 2.24 11.11 7.84
C SER A 99 1.98 10.72 6.39
N LEU A 100 2.03 11.68 5.46
CA LEU A 100 1.77 11.40 4.04
C LEU A 100 2.71 10.31 3.50
N ALA A 101 4.03 10.47 3.70
CA ALA A 101 5.02 9.44 3.35
C ALA A 101 4.66 8.05 3.89
N GLY A 102 4.27 7.97 5.17
CA GLY A 102 3.89 6.70 5.79
C GLY A 102 2.63 6.08 5.18
N LEU A 103 1.68 6.90 4.74
CA LEU A 103 0.48 6.45 4.01
C LEU A 103 0.86 5.96 2.61
N LEU A 104 1.65 6.73 1.86
CA LEU A 104 2.11 6.36 0.52
C LEU A 104 2.88 5.03 0.53
N TRP A 105 3.77 4.82 1.51
CA TRP A 105 4.47 3.55 1.69
C TRP A 105 3.52 2.38 1.90
N ARG A 106 2.52 2.52 2.79
CA ARG A 106 1.58 1.43 3.09
C ARG A 106 0.69 1.10 1.89
N ILE A 107 0.25 2.10 1.14
CA ILE A 107 -0.51 1.90 -0.09
C ILE A 107 0.36 1.22 -1.15
N TYR A 108 1.59 1.68 -1.34
CA TYR A 108 2.55 1.04 -2.25
C TYR A 108 2.84 -0.42 -1.84
N LEU A 109 2.98 -0.69 -0.55
CA LEU A 109 3.18 -2.04 -0.04
C LEU A 109 2.01 -2.98 -0.37
N LEU A 110 0.76 -2.51 -0.32
CA LEU A 110 -0.40 -3.32 -0.73
C LEU A 110 -0.30 -3.75 -2.19
N HIS A 111 0.16 -2.86 -3.06
CA HIS A 111 0.40 -3.17 -4.47
C HIS A 111 1.52 -4.21 -4.62
N ARG A 112 2.66 -3.99 -3.97
CA ARG A 112 3.79 -4.93 -4.00
C ARG A 112 3.45 -6.33 -3.49
N VAL A 113 2.65 -6.44 -2.44
CA VAL A 113 2.24 -7.75 -1.90
C VAL A 113 1.45 -8.54 -2.94
N ALA A 114 0.51 -7.89 -3.63
CA ALA A 114 -0.28 -8.51 -4.68
C ALA A 114 0.56 -8.90 -5.91
N GLU A 115 1.61 -8.13 -6.25
CA GLU A 115 2.54 -8.49 -7.32
C GLU A 115 3.46 -9.66 -6.96
N ASN A 116 3.92 -9.73 -5.70
CA ASN A 116 4.88 -10.73 -5.25
C ASN A 116 4.25 -12.13 -5.10
N ASP A 117 2.99 -12.22 -4.67
CA ASP A 117 2.25 -13.48 -4.59
C ASP A 117 0.80 -13.30 -5.06
N PRO A 118 0.58 -13.24 -6.39
CA PRO A 118 -0.74 -12.95 -6.94
C PRO A 118 -1.78 -14.02 -6.61
N GLU A 119 -1.38 -15.29 -6.62
CA GLU A 119 -2.27 -16.41 -6.35
C GLU A 119 -2.63 -16.50 -4.86
N GLY A 120 -1.64 -16.43 -3.96
CA GLY A 120 -1.89 -16.45 -2.53
C GLY A 120 -2.71 -15.26 -2.07
N THR A 121 -2.49 -14.08 -2.65
CA THR A 121 -3.31 -12.89 -2.38
C THR A 121 -4.76 -13.10 -2.85
N ALA A 122 -4.97 -13.63 -4.05
CA ALA A 122 -6.33 -13.91 -4.55
C ALA A 122 -7.06 -14.97 -3.72
N GLU A 123 -6.35 -16.00 -3.23
CA GLU A 123 -6.89 -16.99 -2.31
C GLU A 123 -7.33 -16.34 -0.98
N LEU A 124 -6.45 -15.55 -0.35
CA LEU A 124 -6.76 -14.84 0.90
C LEU A 124 -7.98 -13.94 0.74
N VAL A 125 -8.12 -13.23 -0.40
CA VAL A 125 -9.31 -12.43 -0.68
C VAL A 125 -10.55 -13.30 -0.88
N ARG A 126 -10.45 -14.47 -1.53
CA ARG A 126 -11.59 -15.39 -1.66
C ARG A 126 -12.08 -15.87 -0.30
N ILE A 127 -11.17 -16.37 0.53
CA ILE A 127 -11.48 -16.84 1.89
C ILE A 127 -12.04 -15.68 2.72
N GLY A 128 -11.35 -14.55 2.74
CA GLY A 128 -11.75 -13.36 3.48
C GLY A 128 -13.12 -12.83 3.06
N ARG A 129 -13.44 -12.85 1.76
CA ARG A 129 -14.75 -12.44 1.24
C ARG A 129 -15.87 -13.37 1.70
N SER A 130 -15.65 -14.68 1.74
CA SER A 130 -16.65 -15.64 2.24
C SER A 130 -16.86 -15.53 3.75
N THR A 131 -15.83 -15.13 4.49
CA THR A 131 -15.87 -14.99 5.95
C THR A 131 -16.36 -13.60 6.41
N ALA A 132 -16.27 -12.59 5.55
CA ALA A 132 -16.62 -11.21 5.88
C ALA A 132 -18.12 -11.05 6.19
N PRO A 133 -18.50 -10.65 7.41
CA PRO A 133 -19.91 -10.48 7.77
C PRO A 133 -20.48 -9.11 7.34
N THR A 134 -19.71 -8.28 6.64
CA THR A 134 -20.00 -6.84 6.43
C THR A 134 -19.74 -6.37 4.99
N ILE A 135 -19.99 -5.08 4.74
CA ILE A 135 -19.91 -4.40 3.44
C ILE A 135 -18.49 -4.29 2.84
N HIS A 136 -17.44 -4.76 3.54
CA HIS A 136 -16.04 -4.54 3.11
C HIS A 136 -15.74 -4.97 1.67
N PRO A 137 -16.21 -6.12 1.14
CA PRO A 137 -15.96 -6.49 -0.26
C PRO A 137 -16.48 -5.46 -1.26
N VAL A 138 -17.64 -4.85 -0.96
CA VAL A 138 -18.26 -3.81 -1.79
C VAL A 138 -17.48 -2.50 -1.66
N VAL A 139 -17.12 -2.09 -0.45
CA VAL A 139 -16.35 -0.85 -0.22
C VAL A 139 -14.98 -0.93 -0.86
N ALA A 140 -14.29 -2.07 -0.72
CA ALA A 140 -13.02 -2.30 -1.39
C ALA A 140 -13.17 -2.26 -2.91
N GLY A 141 -14.33 -2.69 -3.45
CA GLY A 141 -14.56 -2.80 -4.89
C GLY A 141 -13.96 -4.09 -5.46
N VAL A 142 -14.01 -5.18 -4.70
CA VAL A 142 -13.55 -6.49 -5.15
C VAL A 142 -14.43 -6.97 -6.30
N ALA A 143 -13.82 -7.23 -7.46
CA ALA A 143 -14.54 -7.73 -8.63
C ALA A 143 -14.82 -9.24 -8.53
N GLU A 144 -15.86 -9.69 -9.22
CA GLU A 144 -16.20 -11.11 -9.38
C GLU A 144 -15.99 -11.51 -10.85
N PRO A 145 -15.27 -12.61 -11.15
CA PRO A 145 -14.64 -13.54 -10.22
C PRO A 145 -13.36 -12.99 -9.58
N VAL A 146 -13.12 -13.36 -8.31
CA VAL A 146 -11.85 -13.04 -7.64
C VAL A 146 -10.73 -13.92 -8.17
N ASN A 147 -9.86 -13.30 -8.95
CA ASN A 147 -8.65 -13.88 -9.54
C ASN A 147 -7.45 -12.92 -9.39
N PRO A 148 -6.21 -13.38 -9.58
CA PRO A 148 -5.02 -12.54 -9.42
C PRO A 148 -5.08 -11.22 -10.19
N GLN A 149 -5.59 -11.23 -11.42
CA GLN A 149 -5.69 -10.04 -12.27
C GLN A 149 -6.65 -9.00 -11.68
N SER A 150 -7.78 -9.45 -11.15
CA SER A 150 -8.78 -8.59 -10.51
C SER A 150 -8.25 -7.93 -9.23
N ILE A 151 -7.40 -8.65 -8.48
CA ILE A 151 -6.77 -8.11 -7.28
C ILE A 151 -5.66 -7.14 -7.64
N ALA A 152 -4.83 -7.45 -8.64
CA ALA A 152 -3.84 -6.52 -9.15
C ALA A 152 -4.49 -5.21 -9.61
N ALA A 153 -5.57 -5.30 -10.39
CA ALA A 153 -6.34 -4.14 -10.84
C ALA A 153 -6.96 -3.34 -9.68
N LEU A 154 -7.42 -4.01 -8.62
CA LEU A 154 -7.92 -3.36 -7.41
C LEU A 154 -6.81 -2.60 -6.68
N CYS A 155 -5.68 -3.24 -6.40
CA CYS A 155 -4.55 -2.62 -5.71
C CYS A 155 -3.99 -1.44 -6.51
N ASP A 156 -3.92 -1.59 -7.83
CA ASP A 156 -3.56 -0.55 -8.76
C ASP A 156 -4.56 0.63 -8.75
N ALA A 157 -5.87 0.37 -8.79
CA ALA A 157 -6.88 1.42 -8.67
C ALA A 157 -6.79 2.20 -7.34
N ILE A 158 -6.51 1.49 -6.23
CA ILE A 158 -6.26 2.11 -4.92
C ILE A 158 -5.03 3.02 -4.98
N LEU A 159 -3.91 2.54 -5.53
CA LEU A 159 -2.67 3.31 -5.66
C LEU A 159 -2.88 4.55 -6.55
N ARG A 160 -3.55 4.40 -7.69
CA ARG A 160 -3.89 5.51 -8.60
C ARG A 160 -4.74 6.58 -7.90
N GLY A 161 -5.77 6.17 -7.14
CA GLY A 161 -6.68 7.09 -6.45
C GLY A 161 -5.99 8.06 -5.48
N VAL A 162 -4.88 7.63 -4.87
CA VAL A 162 -4.03 8.48 -4.02
C VAL A 162 -3.43 9.65 -4.80
N PHE A 163 -3.06 9.43 -6.06
CA PHE A 163 -2.43 10.45 -6.90
C PHE A 163 -3.42 11.33 -7.66
N THR A 164 -4.63 10.82 -7.97
CA THR A 164 -5.66 11.55 -8.74
C THR A 164 -6.46 12.56 -7.92
N GLY A 165 -6.34 12.56 -6.60
CA GLY A 165 -7.04 13.50 -5.71
C GLY A 165 -8.12 12.87 -4.84
N ASP A 166 -8.43 11.59 -5.04
CA ASP A 166 -9.45 10.85 -4.30
C ASP A 166 -8.88 10.13 -3.07
N LEU A 167 -8.00 10.81 -2.32
CA LEU A 167 -7.24 10.19 -1.22
C LEU A 167 -8.15 9.52 -0.19
N SER A 168 -9.25 10.17 0.21
CA SER A 168 -10.21 9.60 1.17
C SER A 168 -10.79 8.28 0.68
N ILE A 169 -11.21 8.25 -0.59
CA ILE A 169 -11.83 7.07 -1.22
C ILE A 169 -10.79 5.95 -1.36
N ALA A 170 -9.57 6.29 -1.77
CA ALA A 170 -8.48 5.33 -1.87
C ALA A 170 -8.16 4.69 -0.51
N LEU A 171 -8.11 5.49 0.56
CA LEU A 171 -7.87 5.01 1.92
C LEU A 171 -9.03 4.15 2.45
N GLU A 172 -10.28 4.52 2.17
CA GLU A 172 -11.44 3.71 2.55
C GLU A 172 -11.43 2.34 1.85
N ARG A 173 -11.15 2.32 0.54
CA ARG A 173 -10.97 1.09 -0.24
C ARG A 173 -9.82 0.23 0.31
N ALA A 174 -8.66 0.84 0.55
CA ALA A 174 -7.49 0.16 1.11
C ALA A 174 -7.79 -0.45 2.49
N SER A 175 -8.46 0.30 3.37
CA SER A 175 -8.82 -0.18 4.71
C SER A 175 -9.78 -1.39 4.65
N SER A 176 -10.75 -1.37 3.73
CA SER A 176 -11.67 -2.47 3.52
C SER A 176 -10.98 -3.68 2.90
N TYR A 177 -10.05 -3.46 1.96
CA TYR A 177 -9.20 -4.52 1.40
C TYR A 177 -8.34 -5.19 2.48
N CYS A 178 -7.66 -4.40 3.32
CA CYS A 178 -6.86 -4.93 4.43
C CYS A 178 -7.71 -5.78 5.39
N ARG A 179 -8.94 -5.35 5.70
CA ARG A 179 -9.84 -6.13 6.56
C ARG A 179 -10.20 -7.48 5.94
N ILE A 180 -10.48 -7.52 4.64
CA ILE A 180 -10.76 -8.78 3.93
C ILE A 180 -9.53 -9.70 3.99
N MET A 181 -8.35 -9.16 3.69
CA MET A 181 -7.09 -9.91 3.77
C MET A 181 -6.83 -10.46 5.18
N SER A 182 -7.04 -9.65 6.22
CA SER A 182 -6.89 -10.09 7.61
C SER A 182 -7.87 -11.20 7.99
N LEU A 183 -9.13 -11.11 7.54
CA LEU A 183 -10.12 -12.17 7.75
C LEU A 183 -9.73 -13.46 7.02
N GLY A 184 -9.26 -13.37 5.78
CA GLY A 184 -8.77 -14.51 5.02
C GLY A 184 -7.57 -15.18 5.68
N ALA A 185 -6.61 -14.37 6.16
CA ALA A 185 -5.42 -14.87 6.84
C ALA A 185 -5.76 -15.54 8.18
N ALA A 186 -6.67 -14.95 8.96
CA ALA A 186 -7.14 -15.54 10.21
C ALA A 186 -7.86 -16.88 9.98
N ALA A 187 -8.78 -16.93 9.02
CA ALA A 187 -9.48 -18.18 8.68
C ALA A 187 -8.53 -19.27 8.16
N LEU A 188 -7.52 -18.90 7.36
CA LEU A 188 -6.49 -19.85 6.90
C LEU A 188 -5.60 -20.34 8.04
N ALA A 189 -5.30 -19.49 9.03
CA ALA A 189 -4.55 -19.89 10.22
C ALA A 189 -5.37 -20.84 11.10
N ASP A 190 -6.64 -20.52 11.37
CA ASP A 190 -7.55 -21.36 12.15
C ASP A 190 -7.71 -22.76 11.52
N ASP A 191 -7.81 -22.85 10.19
CA ASP A 191 -7.89 -24.13 9.48
C ASP A 191 -6.60 -24.95 9.64
N ARG A 192 -5.42 -24.29 9.64
CA ARG A 192 -4.12 -24.97 9.84
C ARG A 192 -3.90 -25.44 11.28
N ASP A 193 -4.36 -24.69 12.27
CA ASP A 193 -4.25 -25.05 13.69
C ASP A 193 -4.92 -26.40 14.01
N VAL A 194 -5.95 -26.78 13.25
CA VAL A 194 -6.65 -28.07 13.41
C VAL A 194 -5.79 -29.26 12.93
N VAL A 195 -4.79 -29.04 12.07
CA VAL A 195 -4.09 -30.11 11.33
C VAL A 195 -2.60 -30.19 11.64
N ASP A 196 -1.99 -29.16 12.24
CA ASP A 196 -0.53 -29.06 12.38
C ASP A 196 -0.01 -29.05 13.83
N GLU A 197 -0.21 -30.19 14.51
CA GLU A 197 0.35 -30.46 15.84
C GLU A 197 1.90 -30.36 15.85
N ALA A 198 2.55 -30.62 14.71
CA ALA A 198 4.00 -30.55 14.56
C ALA A 198 4.54 -29.11 14.48
N HIS A 199 3.84 -28.19 13.79
CA HIS A 199 4.19 -26.77 13.76
C HIS A 199 3.91 -26.08 15.10
N ALA A 200 2.78 -26.40 15.74
CA ALA A 200 2.48 -25.94 17.09
C ALA A 200 3.56 -26.33 18.11
N ALA A 201 4.06 -27.58 18.02
CA ALA A 201 5.17 -28.06 18.85
C ALA A 201 6.51 -27.35 18.56
N GLN A 202 6.77 -26.90 17.33
CA GLN A 202 7.96 -26.14 16.96
C GLN A 202 7.96 -24.69 17.47
N LEU A 203 6.79 -24.09 17.65
CA LEU A 203 6.65 -22.70 18.14
C LEU A 203 6.59 -22.61 19.68
N THR A 204 6.33 -23.71 20.39
CA THR A 204 6.16 -23.75 21.85
C THR A 204 7.30 -24.45 22.61
N THR A 205 8.33 -24.94 21.92
CA THR A 205 9.57 -25.48 22.52
C THR A 205 10.72 -24.52 22.33
#